data_AF-A0A4R8MLP2-F1
#
_entry.id   AF-A0A4R8MLP2-F1
#
_cell.length_a   1.000
_cell.length_b   1.000
_cell.length_c   1.000
_cell.angle_alpha   90.00
_cell.angle_beta   90.00
_cell.angle_gamma   90.00
#
_symmetry.space_group_name_H-M   'P 1'
#
loop_
_entity.id
_entity.type
_entity.pdbx_description
1 polymer ?
#
loop_
_entity_poly.entity_id
_entity_poly.type
_entity_poly.pdbx_seq_one_letter_code
_entity_poly.pdbx_strand_id
1 'polypeptide(L)'
;MRKTIFILNFIFSTLIFAQNPESSTLFEKEYYDLVTYIPENLKSDSIHQLESPLFKGSLNTIGSLKLYNGFRQDFNLSENDIKWLENRIGQMATELFIDGKRILISAVGGYSGCPEKMIDTIKLNNIKITNLKFCHSCTDSYRDENFIEKFNNKMYSLMGIEPPNRKTHRFYGKFIGYGKNNNGIELVLTDDRTFKFWKRKGHSSDFTEGLWKNRNDTLILNSKTLTKNDSLTYALSSAKWVEFNDLVFRLKKEKLTELNNGKQKLKKITE
;
A
#
# COMPACT_ATOMS: atom_id res chain seq x y z
N MET A 1 32.19 -44.28 -15.47
CA MET A 1 32.02 -43.29 -14.38
C MET A 1 32.86 -42.01 -14.53
N ARG A 2 34.04 -42.00 -15.18
CA ARG A 2 34.86 -40.76 -15.34
C ARG A 2 34.27 -39.67 -16.25
N LYS A 3 33.42 -40.02 -17.24
CA LYS A 3 32.81 -39.03 -18.16
C LYS A 3 31.55 -38.35 -17.60
N THR A 4 30.84 -38.99 -16.68
CA THR A 4 29.62 -38.43 -16.05
C THR A 4 29.94 -37.37 -14.99
N ILE A 5 31.12 -37.48 -14.34
CA ILE A 5 31.60 -36.51 -13.34
C ILE A 5 32.02 -35.18 -13.99
N PHE A 6 32.46 -35.19 -15.24
CA PHE A 6 32.85 -33.97 -15.95
C PHE A 6 31.66 -33.10 -16.39
N ILE A 7 30.52 -33.72 -16.72
CA ILE A 7 29.32 -32.99 -17.15
C ILE A 7 28.65 -32.29 -15.95
N LEU A 8 28.65 -32.90 -14.75
CA LEU A 8 28.12 -32.25 -13.55
C LEU A 8 28.95 -31.03 -13.12
N ASN A 9 30.28 -31.09 -13.27
CA ASN A 9 31.18 -29.97 -12.94
C ASN A 9 31.04 -28.78 -13.93
N PHE A 10 30.66 -29.05 -15.18
CA PHE A 10 30.42 -28.01 -16.17
C PHE A 10 29.09 -27.25 -15.94
N ILE A 11 28.10 -27.90 -15.31
CA ILE A 11 26.80 -27.27 -14.99
C ILE A 11 26.92 -26.40 -13.72
N PHE A 12 27.73 -26.80 -12.73
CA PHE A 12 27.96 -25.98 -11.53
C PHE A 12 28.82 -24.74 -11.80
N SER A 13 29.73 -24.79 -12.79
CA SER A 13 30.54 -23.63 -13.16
C SER A 13 29.80 -22.60 -14.01
N THR A 14 28.78 -23.00 -14.78
CA THR A 14 27.94 -22.06 -15.55
C THR A 14 26.82 -21.42 -14.71
N LEU A 15 26.38 -22.07 -13.63
CA LEU A 15 25.40 -21.48 -12.70
C LEU A 15 25.98 -20.39 -11.80
N ILE A 16 27.29 -20.42 -11.52
CA ILE A 16 27.96 -19.37 -10.74
C ILE A 16 28.24 -18.12 -11.60
N PHE A 17 28.37 -18.27 -12.93
CA PHE A 17 28.60 -17.16 -13.86
C PHE A 17 27.32 -16.40 -14.29
N ALA A 18 26.13 -16.82 -13.86
CA ALA A 18 24.87 -16.12 -14.17
C ALA A 18 24.49 -15.04 -13.14
N GLN A 19 25.22 -14.91 -12.03
CA GLN A 19 25.02 -13.84 -11.06
C GLN A 19 26.19 -12.86 -11.16
N ASN A 20 26.21 -12.08 -12.23
CA ASN A 20 27.16 -10.99 -12.36
C ASN A 20 26.65 -9.82 -11.50
N PRO A 21 27.27 -9.50 -10.33
CA PRO A 21 26.77 -8.42 -9.47
C PRO A 21 26.81 -7.05 -10.16
N GLU A 22 27.64 -6.91 -11.20
CA GLU A 22 27.77 -5.71 -12.04
C GLU A 22 26.62 -5.51 -13.04
N SER A 23 25.74 -6.50 -13.24
CA SER A 23 24.57 -6.37 -14.13
C SER A 23 23.27 -6.03 -13.41
N SER A 24 23.31 -5.81 -12.10
CA SER A 24 22.11 -5.45 -11.34
C SER A 24 21.62 -4.06 -11.74
N THR A 25 20.35 -3.98 -12.13
CA THR A 25 19.73 -2.68 -12.44
C THR A 25 19.63 -1.84 -11.16
N LEU A 26 19.59 -0.50 -11.27
CA LEU A 26 19.44 0.38 -10.11
C LEU A 26 18.25 -0.05 -9.21
N PHE A 27 17.13 -0.44 -9.82
CA PHE A 27 15.93 -0.89 -9.09
C PHE A 27 16.11 -2.22 -8.38
N GLU A 28 16.92 -3.13 -8.92
CA GLU A 28 17.24 -4.40 -8.29
C GLU A 28 18.10 -4.19 -7.05
N LYS A 29 19.09 -3.29 -7.15
CA LYS A 29 19.90 -2.89 -5.99
C LYS A 29 19.05 -2.23 -4.91
N GLU A 30 18.21 -1.26 -5.27
CA GLU A 30 17.28 -0.61 -4.33
C GLU A 30 16.35 -1.61 -3.63
N TYR A 31 15.87 -2.63 -4.37
CA TYR A 31 15.08 -3.70 -3.81
C TYR A 31 15.87 -4.53 -2.79
N TYR A 32 17.07 -5.00 -3.15
CA TYR A 32 17.88 -5.85 -2.28
C TYR A 32 18.37 -5.10 -1.03
N ASP A 33 18.78 -3.84 -1.19
CA ASP A 33 19.15 -2.97 -0.08
C ASP A 33 17.98 -2.85 0.92
N LEU A 34 16.74 -2.72 0.44
CA LEU A 34 15.58 -2.60 1.31
C LEU A 34 15.16 -3.91 1.99
N VAL A 35 15.18 -5.03 1.28
CA VAL A 35 14.76 -6.33 1.87
C VAL A 35 15.77 -6.87 2.87
N THR A 36 17.04 -6.49 2.75
CA THR A 36 18.14 -6.88 3.65
C THR A 36 18.45 -5.82 4.71
N TYR A 37 17.81 -4.65 4.64
CA TYR A 37 17.98 -3.58 5.62
C TYR A 37 17.59 -4.04 7.03
N ILE A 38 18.44 -3.72 8.01
CA ILE A 38 18.20 -3.91 9.43
C ILE A 38 17.93 -2.53 10.04
N PRO A 39 16.73 -2.27 10.58
CA PRO A 39 16.44 -1.00 11.22
C PRO A 39 17.35 -0.70 12.41
N GLU A 40 17.68 0.58 12.62
CA GLU A 40 18.70 1.00 13.59
C GLU A 40 18.40 0.53 15.02
N ASN A 41 17.13 0.60 15.39
CA ASN A 41 16.65 0.26 16.74
C ASN A 41 16.15 -1.19 16.85
N LEU A 42 16.09 -1.93 15.73
CA LEU A 42 15.69 -3.33 15.75
C LEU A 42 16.88 -4.21 16.11
N LYS A 43 17.06 -4.40 17.43
CA LYS A 43 18.08 -5.32 17.94
C LYS A 43 17.92 -6.70 17.30
N SER A 44 19.06 -7.33 17.00
CA SER A 44 19.09 -8.74 16.66
C SER A 44 18.66 -9.51 17.90
N ASP A 45 17.37 -9.78 18.02
CA ASP A 45 16.92 -10.74 19.01
C ASP A 45 17.48 -12.09 18.56
N SER A 46 18.35 -12.64 19.41
CA SER A 46 18.78 -14.02 19.26
C SER A 46 17.52 -14.89 19.15
N ILE A 47 17.50 -15.79 18.18
CA ILE A 47 16.37 -16.68 17.84
C ILE A 47 16.00 -17.63 19.00
N HIS A 48 16.61 -17.46 20.17
CA HIS A 48 16.35 -18.17 21.43
C HIS A 48 14.91 -18.06 21.96
N GLN A 49 14.02 -17.31 21.31
CA GLN A 49 12.60 -17.25 21.69
C GLN A 49 11.69 -18.20 20.91
N LEU A 50 12.15 -18.76 19.78
CA LEU A 50 11.35 -19.74 19.04
C LEU A 50 11.54 -21.14 19.63
N GLU A 51 10.43 -21.83 19.86
CA GLU A 51 10.41 -23.21 20.34
C GLU A 51 10.98 -24.16 19.28
N SER A 52 10.78 -23.85 17.98
CA SER A 52 11.32 -24.62 16.87
C SER A 52 12.78 -24.25 16.53
N PRO A 53 13.73 -25.22 16.54
CA PRO A 53 15.15 -24.96 16.32
C PRO A 53 15.55 -24.76 14.84
N LEU A 54 14.58 -24.65 13.93
CA LEU A 54 14.79 -24.92 12.51
C LEU A 54 15.70 -23.93 11.76
N PHE A 55 16.00 -22.72 12.27
CA PHE A 55 16.98 -21.83 11.62
C PHE A 55 17.72 -20.93 12.63
N LYS A 56 19.06 -20.98 12.61
CA LYS A 56 19.96 -20.08 13.38
C LYS A 56 20.27 -18.76 12.64
N GLY A 57 19.30 -18.17 11.92
CA GLY A 57 19.46 -16.90 11.18
C GLY A 57 18.69 -15.72 11.78
N SER A 58 19.26 -14.51 11.76
CA SER A 58 18.65 -13.33 12.38
C SER A 58 17.32 -12.93 11.71
N LEU A 59 16.24 -12.83 12.50
CA LEU A 59 14.90 -12.46 12.04
C LEU A 59 14.68 -10.94 12.19
N ASN A 60 15.57 -10.18 11.55
CA ASN A 60 15.67 -8.72 11.65
C ASN A 60 15.77 -8.03 10.29
N THR A 61 15.37 -8.70 9.21
CA THR A 61 15.20 -8.12 7.87
C THR A 61 13.83 -8.49 7.31
N ILE A 62 13.32 -7.71 6.33
CA ILE A 62 12.08 -8.07 5.62
C ILE A 62 12.25 -9.44 4.95
N GLY A 63 13.39 -9.69 4.30
CA GLY A 63 13.67 -10.94 3.59
C GLY A 63 13.64 -12.16 4.49
N SER A 64 14.33 -12.12 5.63
CA SER A 64 14.38 -13.23 6.58
C SER A 64 13.01 -13.53 7.19
N LEU A 65 12.27 -12.48 7.57
CA LEU A 65 10.93 -12.64 8.15
C LEU A 65 9.91 -13.11 7.12
N LYS A 66 9.99 -12.62 5.88
CA LYS A 66 9.18 -13.10 4.75
C LYS A 66 9.34 -14.60 4.57
N LEU A 67 10.59 -15.06 4.46
CA LEU A 67 10.91 -16.47 4.26
C LEU A 67 10.31 -17.33 5.39
N TYR A 68 10.60 -16.97 6.63
CA TYR A 68 10.15 -17.75 7.78
C TYR A 68 8.62 -17.79 7.90
N ASN A 69 7.96 -16.65 7.63
CA ASN A 69 6.50 -16.57 7.65
C ASN A 69 5.84 -17.36 6.51
N GLY A 70 6.45 -17.37 5.32
CA GLY A 70 5.94 -18.09 4.16
C GLY A 70 5.98 -19.61 4.32
N PHE A 71 6.96 -20.13 5.07
CA PHE A 71 7.15 -21.56 5.33
C PHE A 71 6.62 -22.01 6.71
N ARG A 72 5.83 -21.18 7.42
CA ARG A 72 5.33 -21.47 8.77
C ARG A 72 4.57 -22.81 8.90
N GLN A 73 3.83 -23.20 7.86
CA GLN A 73 3.12 -24.48 7.81
C GLN A 73 4.09 -25.64 7.56
N ASP A 74 4.99 -25.47 6.59
CA ASP A 74 6.00 -26.48 6.22
C ASP A 74 6.97 -26.76 7.39
N PHE A 75 7.18 -25.77 8.28
CA PHE A 75 7.99 -25.90 9.50
C PHE A 75 7.23 -26.36 10.75
N ASN A 76 5.91 -26.58 10.66
CA ASN A 76 5.05 -26.95 11.79
C ASN A 76 5.28 -26.05 13.03
N LEU A 77 5.34 -24.73 12.83
CA LEU A 77 5.56 -23.78 13.92
C LEU A 77 4.43 -23.87 14.96
N SER A 78 4.78 -23.77 16.25
CA SER A 78 3.77 -23.72 17.32
C SER A 78 2.97 -22.43 17.25
N GLU A 79 1.80 -22.39 17.90
CA GLU A 79 1.00 -21.16 17.96
C GLU A 79 1.76 -19.99 18.61
N ASN A 80 2.64 -20.29 19.56
CA ASN A 80 3.49 -19.30 20.21
C ASN A 80 4.50 -18.72 19.22
N ASP A 81 5.17 -19.57 18.45
CA ASP A 81 6.13 -19.17 17.42
C ASP A 81 5.46 -18.33 16.32
N ILE A 82 4.24 -18.72 15.91
CA ILE A 82 3.45 -17.95 14.93
C ILE A 82 3.11 -16.56 15.48
N LYS A 83 2.60 -16.48 16.71
CA LYS A 83 2.28 -15.19 17.36
C LYS A 83 3.52 -14.32 17.52
N TRP A 84 4.64 -14.91 17.91
CA TRP A 84 5.92 -14.22 18.02
C TRP A 84 6.33 -13.63 16.67
N LEU A 85 6.25 -14.43 15.60
CA LEU A 85 6.61 -14.00 14.24
C LEU A 85 5.72 -12.87 13.74
N GLU A 86 4.40 -12.96 13.95
CA GLU A 86 3.46 -11.89 13.59
C GLU A 86 3.76 -10.58 14.34
N ASN A 87 4.07 -10.67 15.63
CA ASN A 87 4.50 -9.51 16.43
C ASN A 87 5.81 -8.93 15.90
N ARG A 88 6.77 -9.78 15.53
CA ARG A 88 8.05 -9.36 14.97
C ARG A 88 7.90 -8.65 13.63
N ILE A 89 6.99 -9.10 12.78
CA ILE A 89 6.63 -8.42 11.52
C ILE A 89 6.06 -7.01 11.81
N GLY A 90 5.21 -6.88 12.83
CA GLY A 90 4.69 -5.58 13.28
C GLY A 90 5.78 -4.65 13.85
N GLN A 91 6.74 -5.19 14.60
CA GLN A 91 7.90 -4.44 15.09
C GLN A 91 8.75 -3.95 13.91
N MET A 92 9.06 -4.82 12.95
CA MET A 92 9.79 -4.46 11.72
C MET A 92 9.16 -3.25 11.00
N ALA A 93 7.84 -3.28 10.79
CA ALA A 93 7.13 -2.15 10.18
C ALA A 93 7.25 -0.85 11.00
N THR A 94 7.28 -0.96 12.32
CA THR A 94 7.43 0.18 13.24
C THR A 94 8.82 0.79 13.15
N GLU A 95 9.86 -0.03 13.22
CA GLU A 95 11.24 0.46 13.19
C GLU A 95 11.60 1.03 11.82
N LEU A 96 11.15 0.40 10.72
CA LEU A 96 11.29 0.96 9.38
C LEU A 96 10.62 2.34 9.26
N PHE A 97 9.43 2.51 9.84
CA PHE A 97 8.74 3.80 9.85
C PHE A 97 9.49 4.87 10.64
N ILE A 98 10.06 4.51 11.81
CA ILE A 98 10.91 5.39 12.64
C ILE A 98 12.14 5.84 11.85
N ASP A 99 12.76 4.92 11.10
CA ASP A 99 13.88 5.19 10.19
C ASP A 99 13.46 5.98 8.92
N GLY A 100 12.23 6.50 8.88
CA GLY A 100 11.68 7.29 7.79
C GLY A 100 11.24 6.49 6.56
N LYS A 101 11.35 5.16 6.59
CA LYS A 101 11.03 4.26 5.47
C LYS A 101 9.55 3.90 5.49
N ARG A 102 8.78 4.57 4.63
CA ARG A 102 7.34 4.31 4.43
C ARG A 102 7.18 3.28 3.33
N ILE A 103 6.90 2.03 3.71
CA ILE A 103 6.89 0.89 2.78
C ILE A 103 5.53 0.21 2.83
N LEU A 104 4.94 -0.02 1.67
CA LEU A 104 3.83 -0.96 1.52
C LEU A 104 4.29 -2.12 0.63
N ILE A 105 3.72 -3.29 0.87
CA ILE A 105 4.10 -4.51 0.15
C ILE A 105 2.93 -4.98 -0.72
N SER A 106 3.21 -5.28 -1.98
CA SER A 106 2.24 -5.83 -2.92
C SER A 106 2.65 -7.24 -3.36
N ALA A 107 1.70 -8.16 -3.43
CA ALA A 107 1.90 -9.45 -4.07
C ALA A 107 1.78 -9.28 -5.61
N VAL A 108 2.76 -9.77 -6.36
CA VAL A 108 2.79 -9.75 -7.83
C VAL A 108 3.30 -11.10 -8.37
N GLY A 109 3.14 -11.33 -9.67
CA GLY A 109 3.65 -12.54 -10.32
C GLY A 109 2.52 -13.44 -10.81
N GLY A 110 2.71 -14.76 -10.69
CA GLY A 110 1.80 -15.77 -11.22
C GLY A 110 2.14 -16.15 -12.66
N TYR A 111 1.11 -16.43 -13.48
CA TYR A 111 1.28 -16.97 -14.84
C TYR A 111 2.12 -16.06 -15.75
N SER A 112 1.99 -14.73 -15.59
CA SER A 112 2.72 -13.73 -16.38
C SER A 112 4.17 -13.51 -15.92
N GLY A 113 4.62 -14.21 -14.88
CA GLY A 113 5.95 -14.04 -14.30
C GLY A 113 6.10 -12.77 -13.44
N CYS A 114 7.29 -12.60 -12.85
CA CYS A 114 7.63 -11.43 -12.05
C CYS A 114 7.79 -10.18 -12.93
N PRO A 115 7.31 -9.00 -12.50
CA PRO A 115 7.64 -7.77 -13.19
C PRO A 115 9.13 -7.47 -13.05
N GLU A 116 9.71 -6.84 -14.08
CA GLU A 116 11.12 -6.40 -14.05
C GLU A 116 11.37 -5.43 -12.89
N LYS A 117 10.44 -4.49 -12.66
CA LYS A 117 10.53 -3.51 -11.59
C LYS A 117 9.84 -4.00 -10.32
N MET A 118 10.64 -4.52 -9.39
CA MET A 118 10.23 -5.07 -8.08
C MET A 118 10.05 -4.02 -6.98
N ILE A 119 10.36 -2.76 -7.26
CA ILE A 119 10.19 -1.64 -6.33
C ILE A 119 9.70 -0.42 -7.11
N ASP A 120 8.65 0.24 -6.64
CA ASP A 120 8.23 1.53 -7.19
C ASP A 120 7.75 2.49 -6.09
N THR A 121 7.27 3.66 -6.49
CA THR A 121 6.77 4.69 -5.57
C THR A 121 5.29 4.91 -5.85
N ILE A 122 4.48 4.76 -4.81
CA ILE A 122 3.08 5.18 -4.81
C ILE A 122 2.92 6.42 -3.93
N LYS A 123 1.84 7.14 -4.15
CA LYS A 123 1.48 8.32 -3.35
C LYS A 123 0.11 8.05 -2.73
N LEU A 124 -0.02 8.20 -1.42
CA LEU A 124 -1.29 8.10 -0.70
C LEU A 124 -1.36 9.23 0.33
N ASN A 125 -2.46 10.00 0.37
CA ASN A 125 -2.61 11.14 1.27
C ASN A 125 -1.43 12.13 1.22
N ASN A 126 -0.91 12.37 0.01
CA ASN A 126 0.31 13.17 -0.21
C ASN A 126 1.62 12.62 0.38
N ILE A 127 1.60 11.41 0.92
CA ILE A 127 2.77 10.71 1.43
C ILE A 127 3.36 9.87 0.30
N LYS A 128 4.66 10.04 0.03
CA LYS A 128 5.42 9.15 -0.85
C LYS A 128 5.70 7.84 -0.10
N ILE A 129 5.36 6.73 -0.72
CA ILE A 129 5.49 5.39 -0.14
C ILE A 129 6.22 4.52 -1.14
N THR A 130 7.25 3.83 -0.68
CA THR A 130 7.90 2.77 -1.45
C THR A 130 6.97 1.56 -1.49
N ASN A 131 6.58 1.13 -2.69
CA ASN A 131 5.83 -0.10 -2.88
C ASN A 131 6.80 -1.22 -3.27
N LEU A 132 7.04 -2.10 -2.31
CA LEU A 132 7.91 -3.26 -2.43
C LEU A 132 7.10 -4.45 -2.95
N LYS A 133 7.51 -5.04 -4.07
CA LYS A 133 6.74 -6.12 -4.69
C LYS A 133 7.31 -7.47 -4.28
N PHE A 134 6.48 -8.30 -3.67
CA PHE A 134 6.79 -9.69 -3.44
C PHE A 134 6.32 -10.50 -4.64
N CYS A 135 7.29 -10.99 -5.42
CA CYS A 135 6.97 -11.89 -6.51
C CYS A 135 6.72 -13.29 -5.99
N HIS A 136 5.69 -13.92 -6.52
CA HIS A 136 5.35 -15.32 -6.31
C HIS A 136 5.16 -16.03 -7.67
N SER A 137 5.27 -17.35 -7.64
CA SER A 137 4.89 -18.23 -8.75
C SER A 137 3.36 -18.39 -8.84
N CYS A 138 2.89 -19.32 -9.68
CA CYS A 138 1.46 -19.58 -9.87
C CYS A 138 0.76 -20.12 -8.62
N THR A 139 1.47 -20.81 -7.74
CA THR A 139 0.84 -21.64 -6.69
C THR A 139 1.15 -21.22 -5.27
N ASP A 140 2.02 -20.22 -5.05
CA ASP A 140 2.58 -19.89 -3.73
C ASP A 140 2.31 -18.46 -3.28
N SER A 141 1.38 -17.74 -3.93
CA SER A 141 0.96 -16.39 -3.50
C SER A 141 0.48 -16.35 -2.04
N TYR A 142 -0.18 -17.43 -1.60
CA TYR A 142 -0.73 -17.58 -0.26
C TYR A 142 0.33 -17.53 0.85
N ARG A 143 1.60 -17.82 0.53
CA ARG A 143 2.71 -17.79 1.50
C ARG A 143 2.97 -16.38 2.01
N ASP A 144 2.79 -15.39 1.15
CA ASP A 144 3.09 -13.98 1.45
C ASP A 144 1.91 -13.24 2.10
N GLU A 145 0.67 -13.73 1.95
CA GLU A 145 -0.56 -13.04 2.37
C GLU A 145 -0.54 -12.57 3.82
N ASN A 146 -0.19 -13.46 4.75
CA ASN A 146 -0.15 -13.12 6.18
C ASN A 146 0.94 -12.09 6.50
N PHE A 147 2.11 -12.20 5.87
CA PHE A 147 3.20 -11.23 6.07
C PHE A 147 2.75 -9.85 5.60
N ILE A 148 2.24 -9.79 4.37
CA ILE A 148 1.77 -8.56 3.72
C ILE A 148 0.67 -7.92 4.55
N GLU A 149 -0.30 -8.70 5.02
CA GLU A 149 -1.40 -8.22 5.85
C GLU A 149 -0.88 -7.59 7.16
N LYS A 150 -0.08 -8.33 7.94
CA LYS A 150 0.41 -7.86 9.25
C LYS A 150 1.30 -6.63 9.09
N PHE A 151 2.22 -6.67 8.13
CA PHE A 151 3.14 -5.57 7.84
C PHE A 151 2.38 -4.31 7.36
N ASN A 152 1.55 -4.44 6.33
CA ASN A 152 0.84 -3.30 5.74
C ASN A 152 -0.16 -2.71 6.73
N ASN A 153 -0.91 -3.51 7.49
CA ASN A 153 -1.86 -3.00 8.48
C ASN A 153 -1.15 -2.12 9.52
N LYS A 154 0.03 -2.57 9.99
CA LYS A 154 0.84 -1.78 10.91
C LYS A 154 1.36 -0.50 10.26
N MET A 155 1.89 -0.56 9.04
CA MET A 155 2.39 0.62 8.33
C MET A 155 1.26 1.63 8.04
N TYR A 156 0.09 1.18 7.59
CA TYR A 156 -1.09 2.03 7.38
C TYR A 156 -1.48 2.75 8.68
N SER A 157 -1.52 2.03 9.81
CA SER A 157 -1.79 2.61 11.13
C SER A 157 -0.77 3.68 11.51
N LEU A 158 0.52 3.44 11.29
CA LEU A 158 1.60 4.41 11.58
C LEU A 158 1.51 5.66 10.71
N MET A 159 1.11 5.50 9.44
CA MET A 159 0.88 6.61 8.51
C MET A 159 -0.45 7.35 8.76
N GLY A 160 -1.34 6.84 9.62
CA GLY A 160 -2.67 7.40 9.82
C GLY A 160 -3.58 7.30 8.58
N ILE A 161 -3.38 6.28 7.75
CA ILE A 161 -4.13 6.05 6.50
C ILE A 161 -5.03 4.83 6.69
N GLU A 162 -6.31 4.96 6.32
CA GLU A 162 -7.23 3.80 6.30
C GLU A 162 -6.87 2.87 5.12
N PRO A 163 -6.64 1.56 5.35
CA PRO A 163 -6.29 0.63 4.29
C PRO A 163 -7.34 0.57 3.17
N PRO A 164 -6.95 0.31 1.91
CA PRO A 164 -7.89 0.00 0.84
C PRO A 164 -8.61 -1.32 1.12
N ASN A 165 -9.85 -1.40 0.67
CA ASN A 165 -10.65 -2.62 0.68
C ASN A 165 -11.09 -2.97 -0.74
N ARG A 166 -11.74 -4.13 -0.91
CA ARG A 166 -12.20 -4.66 -2.21
C ARG A 166 -13.11 -3.70 -2.99
N LYS A 167 -13.71 -2.69 -2.35
CA LYS A 167 -14.59 -1.70 -3.00
C LYS A 167 -13.90 -0.36 -3.25
N THR A 168 -12.70 -0.13 -2.74
CA THR A 168 -12.00 1.16 -2.84
C THR A 168 -11.86 1.64 -4.29
N HIS A 169 -11.48 0.76 -5.22
CA HIS A 169 -11.35 1.11 -6.65
C HIS A 169 -12.65 1.64 -7.28
N ARG A 170 -13.82 1.28 -6.72
CA ARG A 170 -15.12 1.73 -7.25
C ARG A 170 -15.33 3.23 -7.04
N PHE A 171 -14.66 3.81 -6.05
CA PHE A 171 -14.71 5.24 -5.75
C PHE A 171 -13.81 6.07 -6.66
N TYR A 172 -12.84 5.50 -7.37
CA TYR A 172 -11.95 6.28 -8.23
C TYR A 172 -12.70 6.86 -9.43
N GLY A 173 -12.35 8.09 -9.80
CA GLY A 173 -12.87 8.79 -10.97
C GLY A 173 -13.78 9.97 -10.64
N LYS A 174 -14.52 10.41 -11.66
CA LYS A 174 -15.36 11.61 -11.61
C LYS A 174 -16.83 11.26 -11.37
N PHE A 175 -17.45 12.00 -10.46
CA PHE A 175 -18.87 11.94 -10.12
C PHE A 175 -19.51 13.29 -10.38
N ILE A 176 -20.68 13.29 -11.02
CA ILE A 176 -21.45 14.51 -11.30
C ILE A 176 -22.81 14.46 -10.63
N GLY A 177 -23.28 15.61 -10.19
CA GLY A 177 -24.60 15.73 -9.58
C GLY A 177 -25.73 15.39 -10.53
N TYR A 178 -26.73 14.67 -10.03
CA TYR A 178 -27.93 14.34 -10.81
C TYR A 178 -29.22 14.76 -10.08
N GLY A 179 -30.20 15.14 -10.89
CA GLY A 179 -31.47 15.73 -10.43
C GLY A 179 -31.38 17.24 -10.27
N LYS A 180 -32.54 17.91 -10.34
CA LYS A 180 -32.69 19.37 -10.45
C LYS A 180 -31.85 20.18 -9.44
N ASN A 181 -31.73 19.68 -8.20
CA ASN A 181 -31.05 20.38 -7.10
C ASN A 181 -29.54 20.10 -7.01
N ASN A 182 -29.01 19.17 -7.80
CA ASN A 182 -27.60 18.76 -7.80
C ASN A 182 -26.86 19.15 -9.08
N ASN A 183 -27.54 19.76 -10.04
CA ASN A 183 -26.92 20.23 -11.26
C ASN A 183 -25.74 21.17 -10.93
N GLY A 184 -24.61 20.93 -11.59
CA GLY A 184 -23.39 21.72 -11.38
C GLY A 184 -22.53 21.28 -10.19
N ILE A 185 -22.87 20.18 -9.50
CA ILE A 185 -21.96 19.55 -8.53
C ILE A 185 -21.02 18.57 -9.25
N GLU A 186 -19.75 18.62 -8.91
CA GLU A 186 -18.69 17.73 -9.39
C GLU A 186 -17.82 17.27 -8.23
N LEU A 187 -17.51 15.99 -8.17
CA LEU A 187 -16.58 15.38 -7.23
C LEU A 187 -15.61 14.49 -7.99
N VAL A 188 -14.31 14.75 -7.85
CA VAL A 188 -13.23 13.95 -8.44
C VAL A 188 -12.49 13.26 -7.30
N LEU A 189 -12.35 11.95 -7.40
CA LEU A 189 -11.66 11.10 -6.44
C LEU A 189 -10.51 10.38 -7.14
N THR A 190 -9.29 10.58 -6.67
CA THR A 190 -8.09 9.96 -7.23
C THR A 190 -7.68 8.73 -6.40
N ASP A 191 -6.86 7.88 -7.01
CA ASP A 191 -6.27 6.69 -6.38
C ASP A 191 -5.31 7.04 -5.23
N ASP A 192 -4.68 8.22 -5.27
CA ASP A 192 -3.82 8.76 -4.21
C ASP A 192 -4.57 9.23 -2.94
N ARG A 193 -5.87 8.92 -2.84
CA ARG A 193 -6.77 9.28 -1.73
C ARG A 193 -7.01 10.79 -1.57
N THR A 194 -6.78 11.57 -2.62
CA THR A 194 -7.18 12.98 -2.65
C THR A 194 -8.52 13.18 -3.36
N PHE A 195 -9.20 14.27 -3.03
CA PHE A 195 -10.44 14.65 -3.72
C PHE A 195 -10.48 16.13 -4.02
N LYS A 196 -11.26 16.47 -5.04
CA LYS A 196 -11.68 17.84 -5.33
C LYS A 196 -13.18 17.88 -5.56
N PHE A 197 -13.83 18.89 -5.03
CA PHE A 197 -15.28 19.08 -5.09
C PHE A 197 -15.60 20.49 -5.54
N TRP A 198 -16.56 20.61 -6.46
CA TRP A 198 -17.10 21.89 -6.91
C TRP A 198 -18.62 21.87 -6.90
N LYS A 199 -19.22 23.01 -6.58
CA LYS A 199 -20.65 23.27 -6.79
C LYS A 199 -20.82 24.64 -7.44
N ARG A 200 -21.18 24.65 -8.72
CA ARG A 200 -21.42 25.89 -9.49
C ARG A 200 -22.71 26.57 -9.03
N LYS A 201 -22.67 27.89 -8.86
CA LYS A 201 -23.77 28.77 -8.45
C LYS A 201 -23.78 30.03 -9.34
N GLY A 202 -24.20 29.89 -10.59
CA GLY A 202 -24.18 31.00 -11.55
C GLY A 202 -22.75 31.49 -11.80
N HIS A 203 -22.45 32.72 -11.40
CA HIS A 203 -21.12 33.34 -11.56
C HIS A 203 -20.09 32.98 -10.49
N SER A 204 -20.47 32.24 -9.44
CA SER A 204 -19.55 31.76 -8.40
C SER A 204 -19.58 30.24 -8.29
N SER A 205 -18.62 29.67 -7.55
CA SER A 205 -18.62 28.24 -7.20
C SER A 205 -18.23 28.03 -5.75
N ASP A 206 -18.89 27.09 -5.07
CA ASP A 206 -18.30 26.52 -3.86
C ASP A 206 -17.22 25.52 -4.28
N PHE A 207 -16.09 25.51 -3.58
CA PHE A 207 -14.98 24.61 -3.86
C PHE A 207 -14.40 24.04 -2.56
N THR A 208 -13.94 22.80 -2.62
CA THR A 208 -13.08 22.23 -1.58
C THR A 208 -12.24 21.08 -2.10
N GLU A 209 -11.14 20.81 -1.41
CA GLU A 209 -10.26 19.67 -1.68
C GLU A 209 -9.71 19.12 -0.38
N GLY A 210 -9.27 17.87 -0.41
CA GLY A 210 -8.73 17.23 0.77
C GLY A 210 -8.49 15.75 0.57
N LEU A 211 -8.67 14.98 1.65
CA LEU A 211 -8.43 13.55 1.68
C LEU A 211 -9.74 12.79 1.78
N TRP A 212 -9.75 11.58 1.22
CA TRP A 212 -10.88 10.69 1.35
C TRP A 212 -10.47 9.30 1.82
N LYS A 213 -11.38 8.66 2.54
CA LYS A 213 -11.27 7.26 2.97
C LYS A 213 -12.58 6.54 2.71
N ASN A 214 -12.56 5.22 2.72
CA ASN A 214 -13.78 4.44 2.59
C ASN A 214 -13.82 3.27 3.56
N ARG A 215 -15.02 3.00 4.08
CA ARG A 215 -15.34 1.78 4.84
C ARG A 215 -16.45 1.07 4.09
N ASN A 216 -16.14 -0.08 3.50
CA ASN A 216 -17.05 -0.79 2.61
C ASN A 216 -17.55 0.10 1.45
N ASP A 217 -18.86 0.31 1.36
CA ASP A 217 -19.55 1.14 0.38
C ASP A 217 -19.77 2.59 0.86
N THR A 218 -19.16 2.97 1.98
CA THR A 218 -19.26 4.32 2.54
C THR A 218 -17.99 5.11 2.25
N LEU A 219 -18.13 6.25 1.57
CA LEU A 219 -17.10 7.26 1.32
C LEU A 219 -17.16 8.33 2.40
N ILE A 220 -16.00 8.77 2.88
CA ILE A 220 -15.87 9.83 3.87
C ILE A 220 -14.85 10.85 3.33
N LEU A 221 -15.26 12.12 3.24
CA LEU A 221 -14.45 13.23 2.74
C LEU A 221 -14.09 14.18 3.90
N ASN A 222 -12.81 14.55 3.97
CA ASN A 222 -12.30 15.53 4.93
C ASN A 222 -11.50 16.60 4.19
N SER A 223 -11.96 17.85 4.28
CA SER A 223 -11.28 18.99 3.65
C SER A 223 -9.90 19.20 4.27
N LYS A 224 -8.94 19.66 3.47
CA LYS A 224 -7.66 20.12 4.02
C LYS A 224 -7.90 21.34 4.91
N THR A 225 -7.08 21.49 5.96
CA THR A 225 -7.00 22.75 6.70
C THR A 225 -6.34 23.80 5.83
N LEU A 226 -6.97 24.97 5.67
CA LEU A 226 -6.38 26.05 4.89
C LEU A 226 -5.22 26.70 5.63
N THR A 227 -4.09 26.86 4.94
CA THR A 227 -3.04 27.78 5.38
C THR A 227 -3.38 29.21 4.96
N LYS A 228 -2.71 30.22 5.54
CA LYS A 228 -2.91 31.64 5.18
C LYS A 228 -2.70 31.90 3.68
N ASN A 229 -1.78 31.17 3.04
CA ASN A 229 -1.49 31.31 1.61
C ASN A 229 -2.57 30.67 0.73
N ASP A 230 -3.15 29.53 1.17
CA ASP A 230 -4.28 28.90 0.48
C ASP A 230 -5.50 29.83 0.48
N SER A 231 -5.81 30.45 1.63
CA SER A 231 -6.94 31.37 1.77
C SER A 231 -6.86 32.54 0.79
N LEU A 232 -5.66 33.09 0.57
CA LEU A 232 -5.45 34.20 -0.36
C LEU A 232 -5.64 33.76 -1.82
N THR A 233 -5.12 32.59 -2.18
CA THR A 233 -5.22 32.04 -3.54
C THR A 233 -6.67 31.74 -3.93
N TYR A 234 -7.47 31.18 -3.02
CA TYR A 234 -8.88 30.90 -3.30
C TYR A 234 -9.78 32.13 -3.27
N ALA A 235 -9.48 33.11 -2.41
CA ALA A 235 -10.20 34.39 -2.41
C ALA A 235 -10.11 35.11 -3.78
N LEU A 236 -8.99 34.94 -4.50
CA LEU A 236 -8.77 35.55 -5.81
C LEU A 236 -9.43 34.81 -6.99
N SER A 237 -9.89 33.56 -6.81
CA SER A 237 -10.45 32.74 -7.89
C SER A 237 -11.97 32.80 -8.02
N SER A 238 -12.64 33.69 -7.27
CA SER A 238 -14.10 33.77 -7.16
C SER A 238 -14.77 32.48 -6.65
N ALA A 239 -13.98 31.53 -6.14
CA ALA A 239 -14.44 30.29 -5.55
C ALA A 239 -14.55 30.44 -4.02
N LYS A 240 -15.73 30.14 -3.47
CA LYS A 240 -15.95 30.12 -2.03
C LYS A 240 -15.50 28.77 -1.46
N TRP A 241 -14.53 28.78 -0.56
CA TRP A 241 -14.14 27.58 0.16
C TRP A 241 -15.30 27.05 1.03
N VAL A 242 -15.53 25.74 0.99
CA VAL A 242 -16.49 25.04 1.88
C VAL A 242 -15.78 23.92 2.63
N GLU A 243 -16.02 23.81 3.93
CA GLU A 243 -15.35 22.80 4.75
C GLU A 243 -16.23 21.57 4.90
N PHE A 244 -15.64 20.41 4.63
CA PHE A 244 -16.20 19.08 4.89
C PHE A 244 -15.46 18.45 6.07
N ASN A 245 -16.17 18.29 7.17
CA ASN A 245 -15.73 17.55 8.35
C ASN A 245 -16.54 16.26 8.40
N ASP A 246 -15.94 15.18 7.89
CA ASP A 246 -16.58 13.89 7.64
C ASP A 246 -17.89 13.99 6.83
N LEU A 247 -17.81 14.53 5.61
CA LEU A 247 -18.92 14.43 4.66
C LEU A 247 -18.99 13.00 4.12
N VAL A 248 -20.13 12.35 4.35
CA VAL A 248 -20.31 10.91 4.13
C VAL A 248 -21.25 10.65 2.95
N PHE A 249 -20.86 9.73 2.06
CA PHE A 249 -21.70 9.22 0.99
C PHE A 249 -21.81 7.70 1.03
N ARG A 250 -22.97 7.15 0.66
CA ARG A 250 -23.15 5.73 0.36
C ARG A 250 -23.09 5.49 -1.15
N LEU A 251 -22.27 4.53 -1.57
CA LEU A 251 -22.13 4.08 -2.95
C LEU A 251 -23.08 2.91 -3.26
N LYS A 252 -24.03 3.11 -4.18
CA LYS A 252 -24.91 2.04 -4.69
C LYS A 252 -25.06 2.16 -6.20
N LYS A 253 -24.66 1.11 -6.94
CA LYS A 253 -24.73 1.08 -8.42
C LYS A 253 -24.17 2.37 -9.05
N GLU A 254 -22.93 2.72 -8.67
CA GLU A 254 -22.21 3.90 -9.17
C GLU A 254 -22.82 5.27 -8.80
N LYS A 255 -23.79 5.28 -7.88
CA LYS A 255 -24.40 6.49 -7.35
C LYS A 255 -23.94 6.72 -5.92
N LEU A 256 -23.51 7.93 -5.63
CA LEU A 256 -23.23 8.42 -4.29
C LEU A 256 -24.45 9.19 -3.79
N THR A 257 -24.93 8.82 -2.61
CA THR A 257 -25.98 9.56 -1.89
C THR A 257 -25.41 10.03 -0.56
N GLU A 258 -25.45 11.34 -0.33
CA GLU A 258 -25.00 11.95 0.93
C GLU A 258 -25.81 11.38 2.10
N LEU A 259 -25.15 11.02 3.20
CA LEU A 259 -25.79 10.48 4.39
C LEU A 259 -26.02 11.54 5.48
N ASN A 260 -25.21 12.60 5.53
CA ASN A 260 -25.34 13.62 6.58
C ASN A 260 -26.68 14.36 6.48
N ASN A 261 -27.00 14.92 5.30
CA ASN A 261 -28.26 15.65 5.09
C ASN A 261 -29.09 15.16 3.91
N GLY A 262 -28.64 14.13 3.17
CA GLY A 262 -29.38 13.57 2.01
C GLY A 262 -29.50 14.50 0.80
N LYS A 263 -28.86 15.68 0.83
CA LYS A 263 -29.05 16.73 -0.17
C LYS A 263 -28.33 16.41 -1.47
N GLN A 264 -27.10 15.92 -1.38
CA GLN A 264 -26.26 15.69 -2.54
C GLN A 264 -26.39 14.27 -3.10
N LYS A 265 -26.63 14.20 -4.40
CA LYS A 265 -26.72 12.95 -5.15
C LYS A 265 -25.83 13.02 -6.39
N LEU A 266 -24.86 12.14 -6.49
CA LEU A 266 -23.86 12.12 -7.56
C LEU A 266 -23.85 10.77 -8.28
N LYS A 267 -23.61 10.76 -9.59
CA LYS A 267 -23.46 9.55 -10.40
C LYS A 267 -22.06 9.55 -11.01
N LYS A 268 -21.40 8.39 -10.99
CA LYS A 268 -20.11 8.20 -11.66
C LYS A 268 -20.25 8.43 -13.17
N ILE A 269 -19.28 9.10 -13.76
CA ILE A 269 -19.08 9.10 -15.20
C ILE A 269 -18.25 7.87 -15.53
N THR A 270 -18.82 6.94 -16.29
CA THR A 270 -18.04 5.92 -16.99
C THR A 270 -17.46 6.56 -18.24
N GLU A 271 -16.12 6.60 -18.30
CA GLU A 271 -15.38 6.80 -19.55
C GLU A 271 -15.48 5.54 -20.42
#